data_AF-A0A2S4PLC7-F1
#
_entry.id   AF-A0A2S4PLC7-F1
#
_cell.length_a   1.000
_cell.length_b   1.000
_cell.length_c   1.000
_cell.angle_alpha   90.00
_cell.angle_beta   90.00
_cell.angle_gamma   90.00
#
_symmetry.space_group_name_H-M   'P 1'
#
loop_
_entity.id
_entity.type
_entity.pdbx_description
1 polymer ?
#
loop_
_entity_poly.entity_id
_entity_poly.type
_entity_poly.pdbx_seq_one_letter_code
_entity_poly.pdbx_strand_id
1 'polypeptide(L)'
;MSSQKRGGRKVYSIRKRAMREFLSQCVSTGMVRFLSDRTRMAVQCDPSPTRSRDYQSDSRSFPQNITHPRQEVTPSEAEPGNKVVVVAKRKNMNPPLLEDFITHLVRRSNVQVPTLMATLVYLERIRFRIAPISKDDACTLHRVFLATLILSSKYHNDSSPRNRNWANFSNIYPDCGFNLREVNFMEIQILGLLNWNLRVSNKDLYRNFEPFLTPICDAIFERDMAASIEYIPDAYPVRDFFSFPPPIHPSLLRQRRGSRCAGAPNRG
;
A
#
# COMPACT_ATOMS: atom_id res chain seq x y z
N MET A 1 13.47 2.50 31.96
CA MET A 1 13.52 2.42 30.48
C MET A 1 12.58 1.35 29.87
N SER A 2 11.46 0.97 30.51
CA SER A 2 10.61 -0.17 30.07
C SER A 2 9.27 0.23 29.40
N SER A 3 8.76 1.45 29.62
CA SER A 3 7.46 1.88 29.06
C SER A 3 7.45 2.09 27.54
N GLN A 4 8.54 2.57 26.94
CA GLN A 4 8.62 2.84 25.49
C GLN A 4 8.50 1.56 24.63
N LYS A 5 9.01 0.42 25.12
CA LYS A 5 8.88 -0.88 24.43
C LYS A 5 7.47 -1.46 24.47
N ARG A 6 6.68 -1.17 25.52
CA ARG A 6 5.29 -1.66 25.64
C ARG A 6 4.32 -0.93 24.71
N GLY A 7 4.49 0.40 24.56
CA GLY A 7 3.71 1.20 23.61
C GLY A 7 3.92 0.75 22.15
N GLY A 8 5.18 0.55 21.74
CA GLY A 8 5.50 0.09 20.39
C GLY A 8 4.90 -1.27 20.01
N ARG A 9 4.82 -2.21 20.96
CA ARG A 9 4.18 -3.53 20.72
C ARG A 9 2.66 -3.42 20.52
N LYS A 10 1.98 -2.57 21.30
CA LYS A 10 0.54 -2.35 21.14
C LYS A 10 0.21 -1.64 19.82
N VAL A 11 0.98 -0.61 19.44
CA VAL A 11 0.80 0.09 18.16
C VAL A 11 1.05 -0.84 16.96
N TYR A 12 2.10 -1.66 17.01
CA TYR A 12 2.38 -2.65 15.96
C TYR A 12 1.24 -3.69 15.82
N SER A 13 0.63 -4.08 16.94
CA SER A 13 -0.56 -4.94 16.96
C SER A 13 -1.76 -4.30 16.25
N ILE A 14 -2.05 -3.02 16.53
CA ILE A 14 -3.17 -2.28 15.91
C ILE A 14 -2.95 -2.16 14.40
N ARG A 15 -1.77 -1.72 13.94
CA ARG A 15 -1.50 -1.57 12.50
C ARG A 15 -1.63 -2.90 11.74
N LYS A 16 -1.21 -4.00 12.36
CA LYS A 16 -1.38 -5.34 11.78
C LYS A 16 -2.86 -5.77 11.70
N ARG A 17 -3.69 -5.41 12.70
CA ARG A 17 -5.15 -5.62 12.65
C ARG A 17 -5.79 -4.75 11.57
N ALA A 18 -5.45 -3.46 11.53
CA ALA A 18 -5.94 -2.53 10.53
C ALA A 18 -5.62 -2.98 9.11
N MET A 19 -4.40 -3.46 8.87
CA MET A 19 -4.02 -4.05 7.58
C MET A 19 -4.91 -5.25 7.23
N ARG A 20 -5.17 -6.16 8.16
CA ARG A 20 -6.06 -7.32 7.89
C ARG A 20 -7.49 -6.89 7.56
N GLU A 21 -8.03 -5.94 8.31
CA GLU A 21 -9.36 -5.37 8.02
C GLU A 21 -9.37 -4.70 6.65
N PHE A 22 -8.35 -3.90 6.31
CA PHE A 22 -8.24 -3.24 5.02
C PHE A 22 -8.16 -4.22 3.84
N LEU A 23 -7.35 -5.28 3.96
CA LEU A 23 -7.21 -6.30 2.92
C LEU A 23 -8.51 -7.09 2.67
N SER A 24 -9.43 -7.11 3.63
CA SER A 24 -10.74 -7.76 3.50
C SER A 24 -11.81 -6.90 2.82
N GLN A 25 -11.53 -5.61 2.59
CA GLN A 25 -12.48 -4.70 1.95
C GLN A 25 -12.55 -4.91 0.44
N CYS A 26 -13.67 -4.52 -0.15
CA CYS A 26 -13.77 -4.35 -1.60
C CYS A 26 -13.03 -3.09 -2.04
N VAL A 27 -12.61 -3.04 -3.31
CA VAL A 27 -12.02 -1.82 -3.88
C VAL A 27 -13.07 -0.72 -3.90
N SER A 28 -12.81 0.36 -3.16
CA SER A 28 -13.72 1.50 -3.07
C SER A 28 -13.39 2.58 -4.12
N THR A 29 -14.35 3.45 -4.41
CA THR A 29 -14.14 4.63 -5.28
C THR A 29 -13.04 5.55 -4.73
N GLY A 30 -12.90 5.63 -3.41
CA GLY A 30 -11.82 6.39 -2.76
C GLY A 30 -10.43 5.83 -3.09
N MET A 31 -10.28 4.49 -3.14
CA MET A 31 -9.03 3.86 -3.56
C MET A 31 -8.72 4.15 -5.03
N VAL A 32 -9.73 4.11 -5.90
CA VAL A 32 -9.57 4.41 -7.33
C VAL A 32 -9.12 5.86 -7.55
N ARG A 33 -9.78 6.82 -6.91
CA ARG A 33 -9.39 8.24 -6.95
C ARG A 33 -7.95 8.43 -6.49
N PHE A 34 -7.60 7.84 -5.36
CA PHE A 34 -6.23 7.94 -4.83
C PHE A 34 -5.19 7.36 -5.80
N LEU A 35 -5.45 6.20 -6.41
CA LEU A 35 -4.56 5.63 -7.43
C LEU A 35 -4.45 6.51 -8.68
N SER A 36 -5.55 7.12 -9.12
CA SER A 36 -5.58 8.06 -10.24
C SER A 36 -4.65 9.25 -9.98
N ASP A 37 -4.78 9.88 -8.81
CA ASP A 37 -3.94 10.99 -8.40
C ASP A 37 -2.47 10.59 -8.29
N ARG A 38 -2.19 9.42 -7.71
CA ARG A 38 -0.82 8.90 -7.60
C ARG A 38 -0.19 8.59 -8.95
N THR A 39 -0.98 8.13 -9.91
CA THR A 39 -0.53 7.95 -11.30
C THR A 39 -0.18 9.30 -11.94
N ARG A 40 -1.02 10.33 -11.75
CA ARG A 40 -0.73 11.70 -12.23
C ARG A 40 0.55 12.26 -11.61
N MET A 41 0.76 12.03 -10.32
CA MET A 41 2.00 12.47 -9.65
C MET A 41 3.25 11.73 -10.12
N ALA A 42 3.11 10.45 -10.52
CA ALA A 42 4.22 9.66 -11.03
C ALA A 42 4.67 10.09 -12.43
N VAL A 43 3.76 10.66 -13.22
CA VAL A 43 4.00 11.16 -14.57
C VAL A 43 3.98 12.68 -14.52
N GLN A 44 5.12 13.29 -14.20
CA GLN A 44 5.24 14.75 -14.11
C GLN A 44 4.96 15.37 -15.50
N CYS A 45 3.95 16.24 -15.58
CA CYS A 45 3.77 17.11 -16.74
C CYS A 45 4.78 18.25 -16.64
N ASP A 46 5.59 18.48 -17.67
CA ASP A 46 6.47 19.65 -17.74
C ASP A 46 5.60 20.94 -17.75
N PRO A 47 5.74 21.85 -16.77
CA PRO A 47 5.00 23.11 -16.75
C PRO A 47 5.59 24.18 -17.69
N SER A 48 6.66 23.89 -18.44
CA SER A 48 7.26 24.85 -19.38
C SER A 48 6.25 25.39 -20.39
N PRO A 49 6.01 26.72 -20.45
CA PRO A 49 5.26 27.32 -21.55
C PRO A 49 6.07 27.11 -22.83
N THR A 50 5.40 26.66 -23.88
CA THR A 50 5.87 26.48 -25.26
C THR A 50 7.04 27.40 -25.61
N ARG A 51 8.26 26.87 -25.59
CA ARG A 51 9.36 27.44 -26.35
C ARG A 51 9.28 26.81 -27.73
N SER A 52 8.70 27.57 -28.67
CA SER A 52 8.72 27.29 -30.10
C SER A 52 10.14 26.92 -30.50
N ARG A 53 10.39 25.64 -30.75
CA ARG A 53 11.58 25.21 -31.49
C ARG A 53 11.19 25.24 -32.95
N ASP A 54 11.40 26.39 -33.57
CA ASP A 54 11.46 26.51 -35.02
C ASP A 54 12.64 25.63 -35.49
N TYR A 55 12.33 24.40 -35.90
CA TYR A 55 13.27 23.62 -36.71
C TYR A 55 13.04 24.03 -38.16
N GLN A 56 13.92 24.89 -38.65
CA GLN A 56 14.12 25.13 -40.07
C GLN A 56 14.38 23.79 -40.76
N SER A 57 13.51 23.47 -41.70
CA SER A 57 13.67 22.44 -42.71
C SER A 57 14.95 22.71 -43.48
N ASP A 58 16.00 21.93 -43.27
CA ASP A 58 17.13 21.91 -44.18
C ASP A 58 17.20 20.55 -44.87
N SER A 59 16.73 20.58 -46.12
CA SER A 59 16.67 19.48 -47.06
C SER A 59 18.08 19.14 -47.52
N ARG A 60 18.69 18.09 -46.97
CA ARG A 60 19.82 17.41 -47.61
C ARG A 60 19.54 15.92 -47.73
N SER A 61 19.04 15.58 -48.91
CA SER A 61 19.07 14.27 -49.55
C SER A 61 20.44 13.59 -49.41
N PHE A 62 20.48 12.25 -49.27
CA PHE A 62 21.48 11.31 -49.83
C PHE A 62 21.13 9.83 -49.43
N PRO A 63 21.64 8.80 -50.16
CA PRO A 63 20.78 7.90 -50.95
C PRO A 63 20.68 6.44 -50.45
N GLN A 64 19.91 5.66 -51.21
CA GLN A 64 19.51 4.27 -51.01
C GLN A 64 20.64 3.21 -51.09
N ASN A 65 20.31 2.05 -50.48
CA ASN A 65 20.81 0.68 -50.68
C ASN A 65 22.13 0.27 -50.00
N ILE A 66 22.06 -0.78 -49.16
CA ILE A 66 22.69 -2.10 -49.37
C ILE A 66 22.20 -3.11 -48.30
N THR A 67 22.06 -4.33 -48.80
CA THR A 67 21.68 -5.66 -48.30
C THR A 67 22.27 -6.14 -46.94
N HIS A 68 21.50 -6.96 -46.21
CA HIS A 68 21.86 -7.79 -45.01
C HIS A 68 22.99 -8.83 -45.31
N PRO A 69 23.79 -9.35 -44.32
CA PRO A 69 23.32 -10.26 -43.23
C PRO A 69 24.09 -10.32 -41.86
N ARG A 70 23.34 -10.72 -40.80
CA ARG A 70 23.59 -11.53 -39.56
C ARG A 70 24.98 -11.65 -38.86
N GLN A 71 24.92 -11.79 -37.51
CA GLN A 71 25.89 -12.26 -36.46
C GLN A 71 26.65 -11.13 -35.74
N GLU A 72 26.98 -11.13 -34.43
CA GLU A 72 26.84 -12.02 -33.27
C GLU A 72 27.15 -11.21 -31.99
N VAL A 73 26.91 -11.82 -30.83
CA VAL A 73 26.91 -11.25 -29.46
C VAL A 73 28.33 -10.93 -28.93
N THR A 74 28.50 -9.80 -28.24
CA THR A 74 29.44 -9.66 -27.09
C THR A 74 28.82 -8.79 -25.99
N PRO A 75 29.02 -9.13 -24.69
CA PRO A 75 28.51 -8.35 -23.56
C PRO A 75 29.55 -7.32 -23.12
N SER A 76 29.25 -6.03 -23.29
CA SER A 76 30.06 -4.94 -22.74
C SER A 76 29.34 -4.33 -21.54
N GLU A 77 30.02 -4.38 -20.39
CA GLU A 77 29.66 -3.73 -19.14
C GLU A 77 29.50 -2.21 -19.36
N ALA A 78 28.36 -1.65 -18.92
CA ALA A 78 28.16 -0.21 -18.87
C ALA A 78 27.23 0.15 -17.71
N GLU A 79 27.83 0.74 -16.67
CA GLU A 79 27.40 1.79 -15.74
C GLU A 79 25.88 2.06 -15.54
N PRO A 80 25.41 2.26 -14.29
CA PRO A 80 24.01 2.57 -13.97
C PRO A 80 23.68 4.04 -14.27
N GLY A 81 23.67 4.40 -15.54
CA GLY A 81 23.06 5.64 -16.02
C GLY A 81 21.54 5.52 -15.93
N ASN A 82 20.88 6.50 -15.28
CA ASN A 82 19.42 6.66 -15.28
C ASN A 82 18.89 6.69 -16.73
N LYS A 83 18.53 5.54 -17.27
CA LYS A 83 17.86 5.43 -18.58
C LYS A 83 16.45 5.94 -18.42
N VAL A 84 16.24 7.20 -18.78
CA VAL A 84 14.92 7.80 -18.89
C VAL A 84 14.22 7.15 -20.08
N VAL A 85 13.25 6.27 -19.80
CA VAL A 85 12.52 5.52 -20.83
C VAL A 85 11.34 6.35 -21.32
N VAL A 86 11.30 6.63 -22.62
CA VAL A 86 10.17 7.31 -23.28
C VAL A 86 9.06 6.27 -23.53
N VAL A 87 7.87 6.52 -22.99
CA VAL A 87 6.67 5.70 -23.28
C VAL A 87 6.16 6.09 -24.68
N ALA A 88 5.97 5.09 -25.55
CA ALA A 88 5.62 5.33 -26.96
C ALA A 88 4.29 6.11 -27.12
N LYS A 89 4.31 7.15 -27.95
CA LYS A 89 3.17 8.04 -28.26
C LYS A 89 2.25 7.43 -29.31
N ARG A 90 0.94 7.60 -29.14
CA ARG A 90 -0.06 7.43 -30.20
C ARG A 90 -0.69 8.78 -30.52
N LYS A 91 -0.86 9.08 -31.82
CA LYS A 91 -1.69 10.19 -32.27
C LYS A 91 -3.16 9.75 -32.25
N ASN A 92 -4.04 10.61 -31.74
CA ASN A 92 -5.51 10.55 -31.86
C ASN A 92 -6.22 9.42 -31.09
N MET A 93 -5.96 9.30 -29.79
CA MET A 93 -6.86 8.57 -28.90
C MET A 93 -7.37 9.58 -27.88
N ASN A 94 -8.69 9.72 -27.77
CA ASN A 94 -9.31 10.41 -26.63
C ASN A 94 -9.53 9.34 -25.55
N PRO A 95 -8.56 9.12 -24.63
CA PRO A 95 -8.77 8.15 -23.57
C PRO A 95 -9.89 8.64 -22.65
N PRO A 96 -10.62 7.72 -22.00
CA PRO A 96 -11.58 8.09 -20.97
C PRO A 96 -10.87 8.78 -19.79
N LEU A 97 -11.65 9.27 -18.82
CA LEU A 97 -11.05 9.75 -17.58
C LEU A 97 -10.28 8.59 -16.92
N LEU A 98 -9.14 8.93 -16.32
CA LEU A 98 -8.27 7.93 -15.70
C LEU A 98 -8.99 7.14 -14.60
N GLU A 99 -9.87 7.78 -13.83
CA GLU A 99 -10.70 7.11 -12.81
C GLU A 99 -11.67 6.09 -13.41
N ASP A 100 -12.29 6.42 -14.54
CA ASP A 100 -13.20 5.51 -15.24
C ASP A 100 -12.42 4.32 -15.80
N PHE A 101 -11.22 4.57 -16.33
CA PHE A 101 -10.33 3.53 -16.81
C PHE A 101 -9.90 2.57 -15.70
N ILE A 102 -9.45 3.11 -14.56
CA ILE A 102 -9.05 2.32 -13.40
C ILE A 102 -10.25 1.52 -12.87
N THR A 103 -11.40 2.15 -12.73
CA THR A 103 -12.64 1.50 -12.27
C THR A 103 -13.02 0.33 -13.19
N HIS A 104 -12.97 0.56 -14.51
CA HIS A 104 -13.26 -0.47 -15.50
C HIS A 104 -12.29 -1.64 -15.39
N LEU A 105 -10.98 -1.37 -15.36
CA LEU A 105 -9.94 -2.41 -15.28
C LEU A 105 -10.10 -3.24 -14.02
N VAL A 106 -10.26 -2.62 -12.86
CA VAL A 106 -10.39 -3.33 -11.57
C VAL A 106 -11.59 -4.25 -11.59
N ARG A 107 -12.75 -3.77 -12.06
CA ARG A 107 -13.96 -4.59 -12.16
C ARG A 107 -13.80 -5.75 -13.15
N ARG A 108 -13.26 -5.47 -14.34
CA ARG A 108 -13.17 -6.45 -15.42
C ARG A 108 -12.10 -7.51 -15.19
N SER A 109 -11.03 -7.17 -14.48
CA SER A 109 -9.96 -8.10 -14.10
C SER A 109 -10.17 -8.74 -12.72
N ASN A 110 -11.22 -8.35 -11.99
CA ASN A 110 -11.52 -8.79 -10.63
C ASN A 110 -10.32 -8.65 -9.67
N VAL A 111 -9.58 -7.54 -9.81
CA VAL A 111 -8.41 -7.27 -8.98
C VAL A 111 -8.84 -6.86 -7.57
N GLN A 112 -8.14 -7.41 -6.57
CA GLN A 112 -8.40 -7.15 -5.16
C GLN A 112 -7.47 -6.06 -4.59
N VAL A 113 -7.81 -5.58 -3.40
CA VAL A 113 -7.04 -4.56 -2.65
C VAL A 113 -5.54 -4.88 -2.55
N PRO A 114 -5.08 -6.09 -2.20
CA PRO A 114 -3.65 -6.39 -2.09
C PRO A 114 -2.85 -6.11 -3.37
N THR A 115 -3.40 -6.44 -4.54
CA THR A 115 -2.76 -6.18 -5.84
C THR A 115 -2.74 -4.68 -6.16
N LEU A 116 -3.80 -3.94 -5.83
CA LEU A 116 -3.79 -2.47 -5.92
C LEU A 116 -2.75 -1.84 -4.99
N MET A 117 -2.52 -2.48 -3.84
CA MET A 117 -1.50 -2.00 -2.93
C MET A 117 -0.10 -2.09 -3.51
N ALA A 118 0.25 -3.24 -4.10
CA ALA A 118 1.50 -3.39 -4.83
C ALA A 118 1.60 -2.42 -6.02
N THR A 119 0.49 -2.18 -6.73
CA THR A 119 0.44 -1.23 -7.87
C THR A 119 0.86 0.16 -7.44
N LEU A 120 0.36 0.65 -6.31
CA LEU A 120 0.75 1.95 -5.78
C LEU A 120 2.23 2.00 -5.38
N VAL A 121 2.77 0.93 -4.79
CA VAL A 121 4.20 0.86 -4.47
C VAL A 121 5.04 1.01 -5.74
N TYR A 122 4.64 0.37 -6.84
CA TYR A 122 5.34 0.50 -8.11
C TYR A 122 5.22 1.90 -8.71
N LEU A 123 4.05 2.54 -8.65
CA LEU A 123 3.86 3.93 -9.08
C LEU A 123 4.80 4.89 -8.33
N GLU A 124 4.95 4.73 -7.02
CA GLU A 124 5.87 5.56 -6.22
C GLU A 124 7.35 5.30 -6.54
N ARG A 125 7.71 4.07 -6.90
CA ARG A 125 9.10 3.73 -7.30
C ARG A 125 9.49 4.32 -8.65
N ILE A 126 8.55 4.43 -9.59
CA ILE A 126 8.82 4.95 -10.94
C ILE A 126 8.66 6.46 -11.06
N ARG A 127 8.08 7.14 -10.06
CA ARG A 127 7.79 8.58 -10.05
C ARG A 127 8.98 9.49 -10.43
N PHE A 128 10.21 9.09 -10.09
CA PHE A 128 11.42 9.86 -10.41
C PHE A 128 12.24 9.27 -11.58
N ARG A 129 11.70 8.26 -12.27
CA ARG A 129 12.38 7.54 -13.35
C ARG A 129 11.73 7.76 -14.72
N ILE A 130 10.55 8.37 -14.76
CA ILE A 130 9.83 8.72 -15.98
C ILE A 130 10.26 10.12 -16.43
N ALA A 131 10.51 10.30 -17.74
CA ALA A 131 10.78 11.61 -18.33
C ALA A 131 9.59 12.55 -18.10
N PRO A 132 9.80 13.86 -17.89
CA PRO A 132 8.71 14.82 -17.99
C PRO A 132 8.02 14.68 -19.34
N ILE A 133 6.69 14.56 -19.31
CA ILE A 133 5.89 14.31 -20.52
C ILE A 133 5.17 15.61 -20.89
N SER A 134 5.00 15.86 -22.19
CA SER A 134 4.17 16.96 -22.66
C SER A 134 2.72 16.78 -22.18
N LYS A 135 2.05 17.90 -21.84
CA LYS A 135 0.64 17.92 -21.37
C LYS A 135 -0.34 17.18 -22.29
N ASP A 136 0.00 17.01 -23.56
CA ASP A 136 -0.87 16.39 -24.58
C ASP A 136 -0.88 14.85 -24.57
N ASP A 137 -0.15 14.20 -23.66
CA ASP A 137 -0.04 12.73 -23.64
C ASP A 137 -0.94 12.08 -22.56
N ALA A 138 -2.24 12.43 -22.54
CA ALA A 138 -3.23 11.89 -21.59
C ALA A 138 -3.30 10.34 -21.58
N CYS A 139 -2.97 9.70 -22.70
CA CYS A 139 -2.87 8.24 -22.81
C CYS A 139 -1.72 7.67 -21.95
N THR A 140 -0.65 8.43 -21.66
CA THR A 140 0.51 7.91 -20.94
C THR A 140 0.17 7.53 -19.49
N LEU A 141 -0.70 8.28 -18.82
CA LEU A 141 -1.20 7.91 -17.49
C LEU A 141 -1.86 6.53 -17.50
N HIS A 142 -2.68 6.26 -18.52
CA HIS A 142 -3.36 4.99 -18.71
C HIS A 142 -2.37 3.84 -18.95
N ARG A 143 -1.33 4.09 -19.76
CA ARG A 143 -0.26 3.12 -20.03
C ARG A 143 0.51 2.77 -18.76
N VAL A 144 0.93 3.78 -18.00
CA VAL A 144 1.69 3.63 -16.76
C VAL A 144 0.87 2.89 -15.71
N PHE A 145 -0.40 3.26 -15.53
CA PHE A 145 -1.29 2.56 -14.61
C PHE A 145 -1.51 1.10 -15.02
N LEU A 146 -1.85 0.84 -16.29
CA LEU A 146 -2.11 -0.52 -16.78
C LEU A 146 -0.88 -1.42 -16.59
N ALA A 147 0.31 -0.95 -16.97
CA ALA A 147 1.52 -1.75 -16.86
C ALA A 147 1.93 -2.02 -15.39
N THR A 148 1.79 -1.03 -14.50
CA THR A 148 2.06 -1.26 -13.07
C THR A 148 1.06 -2.23 -12.43
N LEU A 149 -0.21 -2.20 -12.86
CA LEU A 149 -1.23 -3.15 -12.44
C LEU A 149 -0.94 -4.57 -12.94
N ILE A 150 -0.54 -4.72 -14.21
CA ILE A 150 -0.16 -6.01 -14.81
C ILE A 150 0.99 -6.64 -14.01
N LEU A 151 2.06 -5.88 -13.75
CA LEU A 151 3.20 -6.38 -12.98
C LEU A 151 2.80 -6.81 -11.57
N SER A 152 1.95 -6.02 -10.92
CA SER A 152 1.46 -6.35 -9.57
C SER A 152 0.66 -7.64 -9.57
N SER A 153 -0.25 -7.82 -10.53
CA SER A 153 -1.07 -9.02 -10.65
C SER A 153 -0.23 -10.25 -10.97
N LYS A 154 0.72 -10.14 -11.90
CA LYS A 154 1.56 -11.28 -12.30
C LYS A 154 2.56 -11.71 -11.25
N TYR A 155 3.08 -10.77 -10.46
CA TYR A 155 4.11 -11.08 -9.47
C TYR A 155 3.55 -11.60 -8.15
N HIS A 156 2.38 -11.11 -7.72
CA HIS A 156 1.85 -11.41 -6.38
C HIS A 156 0.73 -12.46 -6.35
N ASN A 157 0.11 -12.79 -7.49
CA ASN A 157 -1.00 -13.72 -7.52
C ASN A 157 -0.55 -15.07 -8.13
N ASP A 158 -0.91 -16.18 -7.50
CA ASP A 158 -0.58 -17.54 -7.99
C ASP A 158 -1.17 -17.82 -9.38
N SER A 159 -2.29 -17.15 -9.70
CA SER A 159 -2.89 -17.15 -11.02
C SER A 159 -3.14 -15.71 -11.46
N SER A 160 -2.66 -15.37 -12.64
CA SER A 160 -2.80 -14.02 -13.21
C SER A 160 -3.20 -14.08 -14.68
N PRO A 161 -3.97 -13.08 -15.18
CA PRO A 161 -4.34 -13.02 -16.59
C PRO A 161 -3.12 -12.84 -17.50
N ARG A 162 -3.13 -13.48 -18.68
CA ARG A 162 -2.10 -13.28 -19.70
C ARG A 162 -2.26 -11.90 -20.34
N ASN A 163 -1.24 -11.38 -21.03
CA ASN A 163 -1.30 -10.06 -21.66
C ASN A 163 -2.42 -9.91 -22.69
N ARG A 164 -2.82 -11.01 -23.35
CA ARG A 164 -3.98 -11.01 -24.25
C ARG A 164 -5.28 -10.66 -23.50
N ASN A 165 -5.43 -11.16 -22.28
CA ASN A 165 -6.57 -10.83 -21.43
C ASN A 165 -6.51 -9.36 -20.99
N TRP A 166 -5.33 -8.86 -20.59
CA TRP A 166 -5.16 -7.45 -20.22
C TRP A 166 -5.45 -6.47 -21.35
N ALA A 167 -5.03 -6.81 -22.58
CA ALA A 167 -5.41 -6.05 -23.78
C ALA A 167 -6.95 -5.98 -23.91
N ASN A 168 -7.63 -7.12 -23.77
CA ASN A 168 -9.10 -7.16 -23.81
C ASN A 168 -9.75 -6.40 -22.65
N PHE A 169 -9.16 -6.41 -21.45
CA PHE A 169 -9.68 -5.68 -20.29
C PHE A 169 -9.53 -4.17 -20.42
N SER A 170 -8.55 -3.70 -21.19
CA SER A 170 -8.35 -2.27 -21.42
C SER A 170 -9.35 -1.64 -22.40
N ASN A 171 -10.16 -2.45 -23.07
CA ASN A 171 -11.12 -1.98 -24.07
C ASN A 171 -12.45 -1.59 -23.41
N ILE A 172 -12.71 -0.29 -23.29
CA ILE A 172 -13.93 0.26 -22.64
C ILE A 172 -15.05 0.48 -23.67
N TYR A 173 -14.71 1.08 -24.80
CA TYR A 173 -15.54 1.37 -25.96
C TYR A 173 -14.79 0.92 -27.23
N PRO A 174 -15.48 0.79 -28.38
CA PRO A 174 -14.80 0.59 -29.66
C PRO A 174 -13.70 1.63 -29.86
N ASP A 175 -12.54 1.19 -30.35
CA ASP A 175 -11.36 2.02 -30.63
C ASP A 175 -10.69 2.72 -29.42
N CYS A 176 -11.10 2.42 -28.19
CA CYS A 176 -10.37 2.84 -27.00
C CYS A 176 -9.82 1.62 -26.24
N GLY A 177 -8.50 1.56 -26.10
CA GLY A 177 -7.80 0.47 -25.41
C GLY A 177 -6.43 0.17 -26.02
N PHE A 178 -5.79 -0.89 -25.54
CA PHE A 178 -4.45 -1.27 -25.94
C PHE A 178 -4.44 -2.64 -26.60
N ASN A 179 -3.73 -2.75 -27.72
CA ASN A 179 -3.54 -4.05 -28.36
C ASN A 179 -2.47 -4.87 -27.64
N LEU A 180 -2.40 -6.17 -27.94
CA LEU A 180 -1.45 -7.08 -27.29
C LEU A 180 0.01 -6.63 -27.40
N ARG A 181 0.42 -6.09 -28.56
CA ARG A 181 1.81 -5.62 -28.76
C ARG A 181 2.13 -4.45 -27.85
N GLU A 182 1.21 -3.51 -27.70
CA GLU A 182 1.37 -2.41 -26.76
C GLU A 182 1.42 -2.89 -25.33
N VAL A 183 0.53 -3.79 -24.92
CA VAL A 183 0.52 -4.32 -23.55
C VAL A 183 1.85 -4.99 -23.22
N ASN A 184 2.36 -5.82 -24.13
CA ASN A 184 3.68 -6.44 -23.99
C ASN A 184 4.78 -5.39 -23.86
N PHE A 185 4.76 -4.36 -24.72
CA PHE A 185 5.75 -3.30 -24.69
C PHE A 185 5.71 -2.52 -23.38
N MET A 186 4.53 -2.06 -22.96
CA MET A 186 4.35 -1.29 -21.73
C MET A 186 4.78 -2.08 -20.49
N GLU A 187 4.48 -3.37 -20.43
CA GLU A 187 4.93 -4.25 -19.34
C GLU A 187 6.46 -4.27 -19.24
N ILE A 188 7.15 -4.55 -20.36
CA ILE A 188 8.63 -4.61 -20.39
C ILE A 188 9.23 -3.25 -20.04
N GLN A 189 8.66 -2.15 -20.53
CA GLN A 189 9.16 -0.80 -20.24
C GLN A 189 9.06 -0.45 -18.75
N ILE A 190 7.92 -0.69 -18.09
CA ILE A 190 7.80 -0.45 -16.64
C ILE A 190 8.67 -1.40 -15.83
N LEU A 191 8.81 -2.66 -16.25
CA LEU A 191 9.69 -3.62 -15.60
C LEU A 191 11.16 -3.19 -15.65
N GLY A 192 11.58 -2.66 -16.80
CA GLY A 192 12.88 -2.03 -16.99
C GLY A 192 13.07 -0.82 -16.07
N LEU A 193 12.08 0.08 -15.98
CA LEU A 193 12.13 1.23 -15.07
C LEU A 193 12.22 0.83 -13.60
N LEU A 194 11.66 -0.32 -13.20
CA LEU A 194 11.77 -0.85 -11.84
C LEU A 194 13.08 -1.58 -11.59
N ASN A 195 13.95 -1.77 -12.60
CA ASN A 195 15.12 -2.64 -12.55
C ASN A 195 14.79 -4.01 -11.95
N TRP A 196 13.63 -4.57 -12.32
CA TRP A 196 13.15 -5.87 -11.80
C TRP A 196 12.95 -5.93 -10.27
N ASN A 197 13.00 -4.80 -9.57
CA ASN A 197 12.76 -4.74 -8.12
C ASN A 197 11.24 -4.74 -7.83
N LEU A 198 10.66 -5.93 -7.88
CA LEU A 198 9.23 -6.18 -7.63
C LEU A 198 8.93 -6.60 -6.18
N ARG A 199 9.95 -6.75 -5.33
CA ARG A 199 9.70 -7.14 -3.93
C ARG A 199 8.99 -5.99 -3.19
N VAL A 200 7.81 -6.26 -2.66
CA VAL A 200 7.02 -5.32 -1.85
C VAL A 200 7.13 -5.73 -0.39
N SER A 201 7.58 -4.81 0.46
CA SER A 201 7.67 -5.04 1.91
C SER A 201 6.46 -4.48 2.65
N ASN A 202 6.20 -4.98 3.87
CA ASN A 202 5.19 -4.38 4.74
C ASN A 202 5.43 -2.89 4.98
N LYS A 203 6.71 -2.46 5.07
CA LYS A 203 7.06 -1.05 5.23
C LYS A 203 6.59 -0.21 4.04
N ASP A 204 6.73 -0.73 2.82
CA ASP A 204 6.21 -0.06 1.63
C ASP A 204 4.69 0.07 1.69
N LEU A 205 3.99 -1.01 2.09
CA LEU A 205 2.53 -1.02 2.18
C LEU A 205 2.03 0.01 3.20
N TYR A 206 2.57 -0.01 4.43
CA TYR A 206 2.18 0.94 5.48
C TYR A 206 2.45 2.38 5.05
N ARG A 207 3.61 2.67 4.44
CA ARG A 207 3.94 4.04 4.01
C ARG A 207 2.98 4.57 2.96
N ASN A 208 2.62 3.76 1.97
CA ASN A 208 1.86 4.23 0.81
C ASN A 208 0.33 4.21 1.05
N PHE A 209 -0.17 3.34 1.94
CA PHE A 209 -1.59 3.21 2.27
C PHE A 209 -1.99 3.83 3.61
N GLU A 210 -1.09 4.58 4.24
CA GLU A 210 -1.37 5.24 5.52
C GLU A 210 -2.71 6.00 5.54
N PRO A 211 -3.10 6.79 4.52
CA PRO A 211 -4.38 7.49 4.52
C PRO A 211 -5.61 6.59 4.67
N PHE A 212 -5.53 5.32 4.26
CA PHE A 212 -6.60 4.34 4.44
C PHE A 212 -6.47 3.54 5.72
N LEU A 213 -5.25 3.33 6.21
CA LEU A 213 -4.99 2.55 7.41
C LEU A 213 -5.22 3.35 8.69
N THR A 214 -4.94 4.65 8.70
CA THR A 214 -5.10 5.51 9.88
C THR A 214 -6.54 5.49 10.40
N PRO A 215 -7.59 5.73 9.59
CA PRO A 215 -8.97 5.69 10.10
C PRO A 215 -9.36 4.33 10.68
N ILE A 216 -8.82 3.23 10.12
CA ILE A 216 -9.07 1.87 10.63
C ILE A 216 -8.31 1.66 11.96
N CYS A 217 -7.08 2.17 12.07
CA CYS A 217 -6.33 2.14 13.33
C CYS A 217 -7.06 2.89 14.44
N ASP A 218 -7.60 4.08 14.13
CA ASP A 218 -8.33 4.91 15.09
C ASP A 218 -9.62 4.19 15.54
N ALA A 219 -10.39 3.64 14.60
CA ALA A 219 -11.58 2.85 14.93
C ALA A 219 -11.27 1.61 15.78
N ILE A 220 -10.16 0.90 15.50
CA ILE A 220 -9.72 -0.23 16.32
C ILE A 220 -9.33 0.25 17.73
N PHE A 221 -8.61 1.37 17.82
CA PHE A 221 -8.20 1.94 19.10
C PHE A 221 -9.42 2.33 19.95
N GLU A 222 -10.41 3.00 19.37
CA GLU A 222 -11.64 3.38 20.04
C GLU A 222 -12.43 2.17 20.55
N ARG A 223 -12.57 1.11 19.73
CA ARG A 223 -13.22 -0.14 20.13
C ARG A 223 -12.49 -0.83 21.29
N ASP A 224 -11.16 -0.91 21.23
CA ASP A 224 -10.35 -1.51 22.28
C ASP A 224 -10.45 -0.68 23.60
N MET A 225 -10.54 0.65 23.50
CA MET A 225 -10.76 1.54 24.65
C MET A 225 -12.15 1.36 25.25
N ALA A 226 -13.20 1.34 24.43
CA ALA A 226 -14.58 1.15 24.89
C ALA A 226 -14.76 -0.21 25.59
N ALA A 227 -14.23 -1.29 25.01
CA ALA A 227 -14.27 -2.63 25.63
C ALA A 227 -13.53 -2.68 26.97
N SER A 228 -12.48 -1.86 27.14
CA SER A 228 -11.75 -1.76 28.41
C SER A 228 -12.53 -0.97 29.48
N ILE A 229 -13.40 -0.04 29.07
CA ILE A 229 -14.30 0.72 29.96
C ILE A 229 -15.52 -0.12 30.35
N GLU A 230 -16.07 -0.89 29.42
CA GLU A 230 -17.18 -1.81 29.71
C GLU A 230 -16.76 -2.96 30.62
N TYR A 231 -15.49 -3.39 30.56
CA TYR A 231 -14.90 -4.32 31.52
C TYR A 231 -14.49 -3.61 32.82
N ILE A 232 -15.45 -3.01 33.53
CA ILE A 232 -15.33 -2.80 34.97
C ILE A 232 -15.85 -4.08 35.60
N PRO A 233 -14.99 -4.92 36.23
CA PRO A 233 -15.50 -5.99 37.07
C PRO A 233 -16.42 -5.33 38.09
N ASP A 234 -17.65 -5.83 38.20
CA ASP A 234 -18.68 -5.35 39.14
C ASP A 234 -18.03 -4.72 40.37
N ALA A 235 -18.44 -3.48 40.63
CA ALA A 235 -18.12 -2.71 41.83
C ALA A 235 -17.72 -3.65 42.95
N TYR A 236 -16.44 -3.63 43.34
CA TYR A 236 -16.05 -4.21 44.63
C TYR A 236 -17.09 -3.66 45.62
N PRO A 237 -17.91 -4.52 46.26
CA PRO A 237 -18.84 -4.00 47.24
C PRO A 237 -17.95 -3.27 48.23
N VAL A 238 -18.16 -1.96 48.35
CA VAL A 238 -17.58 -1.15 49.40
C VAL A 238 -18.02 -1.85 50.68
N ARG A 239 -17.15 -2.68 51.24
CA ARG A 239 -17.37 -3.20 52.58
C ARG A 239 -17.28 -1.96 53.45
N ASP A 240 -18.43 -1.50 53.92
CA ASP A 240 -18.55 -0.48 54.95
C ASP A 240 -17.63 -0.85 56.12
N PHE A 241 -16.43 -0.29 56.13
CA PHE A 241 -15.45 -0.42 57.22
C PHE A 241 -15.65 0.68 58.27
N PHE A 242 -16.91 1.07 58.54
CA PHE A 242 -17.25 1.93 59.66
C PHE A 242 -18.44 1.37 60.44
N SER A 243 -18.26 0.19 61.02
CA SER A 243 -18.84 -0.08 62.33
C SER A 243 -17.77 0.23 63.37
N PHE A 244 -17.77 1.47 63.89
CA PHE A 244 -17.07 1.78 65.13
C PHE A 244 -17.53 0.79 66.22
N PRO A 245 -16.63 0.19 67.01
CA PRO A 245 -17.05 -0.59 68.16
C PRO A 245 -17.73 0.34 69.18
N PRO A 246 -18.76 -0.11 69.92
CA PRO A 246 -19.37 0.70 70.95
C PRO A 246 -18.37 0.97 72.09
N PRO A 247 -18.52 2.09 72.81
CA PRO A 247 -17.58 2.47 73.87
C PRO A 247 -17.60 1.44 75.00
N ILE A 248 -16.42 0.95 75.38
CA ILE A 248 -16.23 0.02 76.49
C ILE A 248 -16.50 0.78 77.80
N HIS A 249 -17.57 0.40 78.50
CA HIS A 249 -17.83 0.88 79.86
C HIS A 249 -16.90 0.17 80.86
N PRO A 250 -16.21 0.89 81.77
CA PRO A 250 -15.21 0.32 82.64
C PRO A 250 -15.85 -0.29 83.90
N SER A 251 -16.36 -1.51 83.81
CA SER A 251 -16.79 -2.22 85.02
C SER A 251 -17.14 -3.68 84.76
N LEU A 252 -16.16 -4.57 84.53
CA LEU A 252 -16.20 -5.97 84.97
C LEU A 252 -14.76 -6.54 85.06
N LEU A 253 -13.98 -6.01 86.01
CA LEU A 253 -12.89 -6.77 86.62
C LEU A 253 -13.51 -7.72 87.65
N ARG A 254 -13.56 -9.03 87.36
CA ARG A 254 -13.56 -10.04 88.43
C ARG A 254 -12.99 -11.39 87.96
N GLN A 255 -11.68 -11.52 88.14
CA GLN A 255 -11.02 -12.59 88.88
C GLN A 255 -11.74 -13.96 88.96
N ARG A 256 -11.12 -15.03 88.45
CA ARG A 256 -10.16 -15.89 89.18
C ARG A 256 -9.80 -17.17 88.37
N ARG A 257 -8.49 -17.47 88.39
CA ARG A 257 -7.80 -18.78 88.60
C ARG A 257 -8.39 -20.02 87.89
N GLY A 258 -7.65 -20.86 87.17
CA GLY A 258 -6.21 -21.04 87.01
C GLY A 258 -5.91 -22.49 86.59
N SER A 259 -4.64 -22.77 86.26
CA SER A 259 -4.02 -24.10 86.04
C SER A 259 -4.31 -24.75 84.66
N ARG A 260 -3.36 -25.32 83.93
CA ARG A 260 -1.97 -25.74 84.23
C ARG A 260 -1.21 -25.95 82.90
N CYS A 261 0.09 -25.65 82.90
CA CYS A 261 1.03 -25.95 81.81
C CYS A 261 1.57 -27.38 81.89
N ALA A 262 1.85 -27.99 80.73
CA ALA A 262 2.92 -28.96 80.43
C ALA A 262 2.76 -29.28 78.92
N GLY A 263 3.76 -29.33 78.04
CA GLY A 263 5.20 -29.51 78.15
C GLY A 263 5.60 -30.39 76.94
N ALA A 264 6.30 -29.81 75.96
CA ALA A 264 7.10 -30.58 74.99
C ALA A 264 8.34 -31.17 75.73
N PRO A 265 9.23 -32.03 75.16
CA PRO A 265 9.49 -32.32 73.73
C PRO A 265 9.95 -33.77 73.36
N ASN A 266 10.30 -33.93 72.07
CA ASN A 266 11.44 -34.68 71.50
C ASN A 266 11.36 -36.18 71.08
N ARG A 267 11.79 -36.35 69.81
CA ARG A 267 12.68 -37.36 69.18
C ARG A 267 12.23 -38.81 68.96
N GLY A 268 12.51 -39.24 67.72
CA GLY A 268 12.50 -40.61 67.20
C GLY A 268 12.65 -40.54 65.69
#